data_AF-A0A951WT94-F1
#
_entry.id   AF-A0A951WT94-F1
#
_cell.length_a   1.000
_cell.length_b   1.000
_cell.length_c   1.000
_cell.angle_alpha   90.00
_cell.angle_beta   90.00
_cell.angle_gamma   90.00
#
_symmetry.space_group_name_H-M   'P 1'
#
loop_
_entity.id
_entity.type
_entity.pdbx_description
1 polymer ?
#
loop_
_entity_poly.entity_id
_entity_poly.type
_entity_poly.pdbx_seq_one_letter_code
_entity_poly.pdbx_strand_id
1 'polypeptide(L)'
;MDILVVLFRWIHIGAAAYWVAVGFVEWQTLRADASMQAATWIAYKRQLGAVSKLALGMPVSAILTVVGGVVLYGIEQYWNRGFGSLGSIVFHIGVVAGLLAFGHGASAISKSSDAIANALKGAGDSPTADQIAAVQAAVDKQLRQLPAHFALAAVAFLCMVAGTTIA
;
A
#
# COMPACT_ATOMS: atom_id res chain seq x y z
N MET A 1 -2.33 22.59 22.25
CA MET A 1 -1.82 21.49 21.41
C MET A 1 -0.61 22.03 20.67
N ASP A 2 0.55 21.39 20.80
CA ASP A 2 1.79 21.82 20.14
C ASP A 2 1.59 21.79 18.61
N ILE A 3 1.99 22.87 17.93
CA ILE A 3 1.87 22.99 16.46
C ILE A 3 2.55 21.83 15.74
N LEU A 4 3.64 21.30 16.29
CA LEU A 4 4.37 20.16 15.74
C LEU A 4 3.52 18.88 15.75
N VAL A 5 2.79 18.63 16.84
CA VAL A 5 1.88 17.49 16.95
C VAL A 5 0.78 17.57 15.89
N VAL A 6 0.22 18.77 15.68
CA VAL A 6 -0.80 18.98 14.64
C VAL A 6 -0.25 18.66 13.26
N LEU A 7 0.94 19.19 12.93
CA LEU A 7 1.59 18.99 11.63
C LEU A 7 1.90 17.52 11.37
N PHE A 8 2.52 16.81 12.32
CA PHE A 8 2.79 15.39 12.14
C PHE A 8 1.52 14.57 11.97
N ARG A 9 0.40 14.97 12.61
CA ARG A 9 -0.89 14.26 12.48
C ARG A 9 -1.44 14.36 11.07
N TRP A 10 -1.39 15.55 10.49
CA TRP A 10 -1.78 15.76 9.10
C TRP A 10 -0.87 15.00 8.12
N ILE A 11 0.45 15.02 8.34
CA ILE A 11 1.40 14.26 7.51
C ILE A 11 1.11 12.76 7.59
N HIS A 12 0.95 12.22 8.80
CA HIS A 12 0.70 10.81 9.03
C HIS A 12 -0.62 10.35 8.38
N ILE A 13 -1.72 11.05 8.65
CA ILE A 13 -3.04 10.69 8.11
C ILE A 13 -3.08 10.88 6.59
N GLY A 14 -2.55 11.98 6.07
CA GLY A 14 -2.51 12.26 4.64
C GLY A 14 -1.68 11.23 3.87
N ALA A 15 -0.51 10.87 4.40
CA ALA A 15 0.34 9.83 3.83
C ALA A 15 -0.32 8.43 3.91
N ALA A 16 -1.00 8.12 5.01
CA ALA A 16 -1.72 6.85 5.13
C ALA A 16 -2.87 6.76 4.12
N ALA A 17 -3.64 7.85 3.96
CA ALA A 17 -4.74 7.93 3.01
C ALA A 17 -4.26 7.78 1.56
N TYR A 18 -3.17 8.47 1.19
CA TYR A 18 -2.55 8.29 -0.13
C TYR A 18 -2.11 6.85 -0.35
N TRP A 19 -1.43 6.25 0.63
CA TRP A 19 -0.93 4.88 0.51
C TRP A 19 -2.07 3.87 0.29
N VAL A 20 -3.15 3.95 1.07
CA VAL A 20 -4.34 3.09 0.90
C VAL A 20 -4.99 3.33 -0.46
N ALA A 21 -5.18 4.59 -0.88
CA ALA A 21 -5.84 4.93 -2.13
C ALA A 21 -5.05 4.46 -3.36
N VAL A 22 -3.74 4.70 -3.41
CA VAL A 22 -2.89 4.28 -4.53
C VAL A 22 -2.80 2.77 -4.61
N GLY A 23 -2.65 2.09 -3.46
CA GLY A 23 -2.72 0.64 -3.45
C GLY A 23 -4.04 0.15 -4.04
N PHE A 24 -5.17 0.73 -3.63
CA PHE A 24 -6.47 0.28 -4.13
C PHE A 24 -6.59 0.44 -5.65
N VAL A 25 -6.12 1.57 -6.20
CA VAL A 25 -6.06 1.80 -7.65
C VAL A 25 -5.17 0.76 -8.35
N GLU A 26 -4.01 0.45 -7.77
CA GLU A 26 -3.12 -0.58 -8.30
C GLU A 26 -3.81 -1.95 -8.34
N TRP A 27 -4.49 -2.33 -7.26
CA TRP A 27 -5.23 -3.59 -7.19
C TRP A 27 -6.33 -3.68 -8.23
N GLN A 28 -7.11 -2.62 -8.40
CA GLN A 28 -8.19 -2.58 -9.39
C GLN A 28 -7.63 -2.68 -10.81
N THR A 29 -6.51 -2.01 -11.09
CA THR A 29 -5.89 -2.03 -12.42
C THR A 29 -5.31 -3.40 -12.76
N LEU A 30 -4.65 -4.06 -11.80
CA LEU A 30 -4.14 -5.42 -12.00
C LEU A 30 -5.27 -6.43 -12.22
N ARG A 31 -6.46 -6.20 -11.64
CA ARG A 31 -7.65 -7.06 -11.84
C ARG A 31 -8.43 -6.78 -13.12
N ALA A 32 -8.37 -5.57 -13.66
CA ALA A 32 -9.26 -5.11 -14.73
C ALA A 32 -9.06 -5.83 -16.07
N ASP A 33 -7.92 -6.49 -16.28
CA ASP A 33 -7.60 -7.20 -17.54
C ASP A 33 -6.94 -8.56 -17.25
N ALA A 34 -7.72 -9.51 -16.74
CA ALA A 34 -7.26 -10.88 -16.48
C ALA A 34 -6.99 -11.69 -17.76
N SER A 35 -7.30 -11.16 -18.95
CA SER A 35 -6.88 -11.74 -20.22
C SER A 35 -6.02 -10.74 -20.98
N MET A 36 -4.71 -10.76 -20.73
CA MET A 36 -3.73 -10.07 -21.57
C MET A 36 -3.69 -10.71 -22.96
N GLN A 37 -4.63 -10.38 -23.83
CA GLN A 37 -4.57 -10.79 -25.22
C GLN A 37 -3.65 -9.85 -26.00
N ALA A 38 -2.99 -10.36 -27.03
CA ALA A 38 -2.11 -9.54 -27.88
C ALA A 38 -2.82 -8.30 -28.44
N ALA A 39 -4.12 -8.41 -28.75
CA ALA A 39 -4.94 -7.31 -29.26
C ALA A 39 -5.14 -6.14 -28.27
N THR A 40 -5.06 -6.40 -26.96
CA THR A 40 -5.25 -5.39 -25.90
C THR A 40 -3.95 -4.99 -25.20
N TRP A 41 -2.81 -5.58 -25.60
CA TRP A 41 -1.51 -5.41 -24.96
C TRP A 41 -1.11 -3.94 -24.76
N ILE A 42 -1.20 -3.12 -25.81
CA ILE A 42 -0.78 -1.70 -25.75
C ILE A 42 -1.63 -0.92 -24.74
N ALA A 43 -2.95 -1.17 -24.72
CA ALA A 43 -3.86 -0.52 -23.80
C ALA A 43 -3.55 -0.93 -22.34
N TYR A 44 -3.32 -2.22 -22.13
CA TYR A 44 -2.98 -2.78 -20.82
C TYR A 44 -1.64 -2.25 -20.29
N LYS A 45 -0.58 -2.29 -21.11
CA LYS A 45 0.75 -1.74 -20.78
C LYS A 45 0.66 -0.26 -20.44
N ARG A 46 -0.18 0.51 -21.14
CA ARG A 46 -0.42 1.93 -20.83
C ARG A 46 -1.09 2.12 -19.47
N GLN A 47 -2.09 1.29 -19.13
CA GLN A 47 -2.73 1.33 -17.81
C GLN A 47 -1.75 1.01 -16.69
N LEU A 48 -0.98 -0.08 -16.83
CA LEU A 48 0.07 -0.43 -15.86
C LEU A 48 1.10 0.70 -15.72
N GLY A 49 1.55 1.29 -16.83
CA GLY A 49 2.48 2.42 -16.80
C GLY A 49 1.92 3.66 -16.11
N ALA A 50 0.62 3.95 -16.27
CA ALA A 50 -0.03 5.05 -15.57
C ALA A 50 -0.09 4.81 -14.05
N VAL A 51 -0.43 3.59 -13.64
CA VAL A 51 -0.45 3.19 -12.23
C VAL A 51 0.95 3.16 -11.63
N SER A 52 1.97 2.71 -12.36
CA SER A 52 3.35 2.74 -11.86
C SER A 52 3.82 4.16 -11.56
N LYS A 53 3.40 5.16 -12.36
CA LYS A 53 3.71 6.57 -12.08
C LYS A 53 3.04 7.06 -10.81
N LEU A 54 1.80 6.64 -10.55
CA LEU A 54 1.11 6.93 -9.30
C LEU A 54 1.79 6.22 -8.11
N ALA A 55 2.26 4.99 -8.31
CA ALA A 55 2.94 4.19 -7.31
C ALA A 55 4.33 4.72 -6.91
N LEU A 56 4.96 5.61 -7.69
CA LEU A 56 6.25 6.23 -7.35
C LEU A 56 6.23 6.93 -5.98
N GLY A 57 5.08 7.48 -5.58
CA GLY A 57 4.90 8.12 -4.29
C GLY A 57 4.71 7.15 -3.12
N MET A 58 4.41 5.86 -3.38
CA MET A 58 4.08 4.90 -2.31
C MET A 58 5.20 4.70 -1.29
N PRO A 59 6.49 4.51 -1.67
CA PRO A 59 7.55 4.35 -0.69
C PRO A 59 7.67 5.55 0.24
N VAL A 60 7.59 6.76 -0.31
CA VAL A 60 7.63 8.01 0.47
C VAL A 60 6.43 8.08 1.40
N SER A 61 5.23 7.76 0.89
CA SER A 61 4.00 7.76 1.68
C SER A 61 4.03 6.75 2.81
N ALA A 62 4.50 5.53 2.55
CA ALA A 62 4.61 4.48 3.55
C ALA A 62 5.62 4.86 4.64
N ILE A 63 6.76 5.44 4.28
CA ILE A 63 7.76 5.94 5.23
C ILE A 63 7.21 7.10 6.06
N LEU A 64 6.58 8.10 5.44
CA LEU A 64 5.97 9.23 6.14
C LEU A 64 4.86 8.76 7.09
N THR A 65 4.10 7.75 6.70
CA THR A 65 3.09 7.12 7.55
C THR A 65 3.76 6.49 8.77
N VAL A 66 4.72 5.59 8.59
CA VAL A 66 5.36 4.88 9.72
C VAL A 66 6.13 5.83 10.62
N VAL A 67 7.01 6.67 10.06
CA VAL A 67 7.83 7.60 10.85
C VAL A 67 6.96 8.64 11.54
N GLY A 68 5.98 9.22 10.83
CA GLY A 68 5.04 10.17 11.42
C GLY A 68 4.30 9.55 12.60
N GLY A 69 3.84 8.30 12.47
CA GLY A 69 3.16 7.57 13.53
C GLY A 69 4.08 7.29 14.73
N VAL A 70 5.30 6.82 14.50
CA VAL A 70 6.29 6.57 15.57
C VAL A 70 6.58 7.85 16.35
N VAL A 71 6.79 8.97 15.66
CA VAL A 71 7.06 10.27 16.30
C VAL A 71 5.84 10.75 17.09
N LEU A 72 4.65 10.80 16.50
CA LEU A 72 3.41 11.22 17.17
C LEU A 72 3.14 10.40 18.42
N TYR A 73 3.03 9.09 18.27
CA TYR A 73 2.50 8.22 19.31
C TYR A 73 3.57 7.83 20.33
N GLY A 74 4.85 7.95 19.96
CA GLY A 74 5.98 7.92 20.89
C GLY A 74 6.03 9.16 21.78
N ILE A 75 5.90 10.35 21.22
CA ILE A 75 5.90 11.62 21.98
C ILE A 75 4.69 11.72 22.89
N GLU A 76 3.50 11.37 22.41
CA GLU A 76 2.26 11.45 23.19
C GLU A 76 2.07 10.30 24.19
N GLN A 77 3.08 9.43 24.36
CA GLN A 77 3.07 8.24 25.20
C GLN A 77 1.81 7.37 25.01
N TYR A 78 1.21 7.37 23.81
CA TYR A 78 0.01 6.58 23.51
C TYR A 78 0.27 5.08 23.75
N TRP A 79 1.50 4.64 23.50
CA TRP A 79 1.98 3.29 23.79
C TRP A 79 1.90 2.92 25.28
N ASN A 80 2.07 3.89 26.18
CA ASN A 80 2.03 3.67 27.63
C ASN A 80 0.60 3.69 28.21
N ARG A 81 -0.43 3.99 27.39
CA ARG A 81 -1.83 4.02 27.85
C ARG A 81 -2.37 2.62 28.18
N GLY A 82 -1.63 1.56 27.86
CA GLY A 82 -2.02 0.18 28.13
C GLY A 82 -3.32 -0.23 27.44
N PHE A 83 -3.92 -1.35 27.86
CA PHE A 83 -5.15 -1.89 27.26
C PHE A 83 -6.41 -1.55 28.06
N GLY A 84 -6.40 -0.46 28.83
CA GLY A 84 -7.46 -0.11 29.78
C GLY A 84 -8.77 0.36 29.15
N SER A 85 -8.81 0.64 27.84
CA SER A 85 -10.02 1.05 27.11
C SER A 85 -10.09 0.40 25.73
N LEU A 86 -11.31 0.25 25.21
CA LEU A 86 -11.54 -0.25 23.85
C LEU A 86 -10.84 0.62 22.80
N GLY A 87 -10.84 1.95 22.99
CA GLY A 87 -10.13 2.88 22.10
C GLY A 87 -8.62 2.62 22.05
N SER A 88 -8.00 2.34 23.20
CA SER A 88 -6.57 2.00 23.26
C SER A 88 -6.28 0.64 22.62
N ILE A 89 -7.13 -0.38 22.85
CA ILE A 89 -7.00 -1.69 22.20
C ILE A 89 -7.05 -1.56 20.68
N VAL A 90 -8.06 -0.86 20.16
CA VAL A 90 -8.23 -0.61 18.73
C VAL A 90 -7.03 0.13 18.15
N PHE A 91 -6.52 1.14 18.85
CA PHE A 91 -5.31 1.85 18.44
C PHE A 91 -4.11 0.91 18.28
N HIS A 92 -3.83 0.03 19.25
CA HIS A 92 -2.70 -0.91 19.19
C HIS A 92 -2.86 -1.93 18.05
N ILE A 93 -4.08 -2.41 17.79
CA ILE A 93 -4.37 -3.26 16.62
C ILE A 93 -4.01 -2.51 15.33
N GLY A 94 -4.39 -1.24 15.23
CA GLY A 94 -4.06 -0.38 14.10
C GLY A 94 -2.55 -0.24 13.88
N VAL A 95 -1.78 0.00 14.95
CA VAL A 95 -0.31 0.09 14.90
C VAL A 95 0.30 -1.21 14.38
N VAL A 96 -0.09 -2.35 14.96
CA VAL A 96 0.44 -3.66 14.55
C VAL A 96 0.10 -3.96 13.10
N ALA A 97 -1.15 -3.75 12.68
CA ALA A 97 -1.58 -3.93 11.30
C ALA A 97 -0.80 -3.02 10.34
N GLY A 98 -0.52 -1.77 10.74
CA GLY A 98 0.24 -0.82 9.93
C GLY A 98 1.70 -1.22 9.73
N LEU A 99 2.35 -1.70 10.80
CA LEU A 99 3.72 -2.23 10.71
C LEU A 99 3.79 -3.51 9.86
N LEU A 100 2.80 -4.39 9.98
CA LEU A 100 2.70 -5.58 9.13
C LEU A 100 2.44 -5.19 7.66
N ALA A 101 1.57 -4.22 7.39
CA ALA A 101 1.33 -3.70 6.04
C ALA A 101 2.62 -3.12 5.45
N PHE A 102 3.37 -2.33 6.23
CA PHE A 102 4.66 -1.78 5.82
C PHE A 102 5.67 -2.88 5.48
N GLY A 103 5.86 -3.85 6.37
CA GLY A 103 6.78 -4.96 6.16
C GLY A 103 6.40 -5.83 4.97
N HIS A 104 5.11 -6.15 4.82
CA HIS A 104 4.60 -6.92 3.67
C HIS A 104 4.73 -6.15 2.35
N GLY A 105 4.47 -4.84 2.37
CA GLY A 105 4.68 -3.94 1.24
C GLY A 105 6.15 -3.89 0.80
N ALA A 106 7.05 -3.65 1.76
CA ALA A 106 8.49 -3.56 1.51
C ALA A 106 9.14 -4.88 1.06
N SER A 107 8.51 -6.02 1.33
CA SER A 107 9.07 -7.35 1.04
C SER A 107 8.36 -8.09 -0.10
N ALA A 108 7.07 -8.38 0.03
CA ALA A 108 6.33 -9.23 -0.90
C ALA A 108 5.79 -8.42 -2.09
N ILE A 109 5.23 -7.24 -1.82
CA ILE A 109 4.68 -6.37 -2.88
C ILE A 109 5.80 -5.78 -3.73
N SER A 110 6.87 -5.25 -3.13
CA SER A 110 8.04 -4.73 -3.87
C SER A 110 8.64 -5.76 -4.84
N LYS A 111 8.92 -6.98 -4.37
CA LYS A 111 9.48 -8.06 -5.19
C LYS A 111 8.57 -8.48 -6.33
N SER A 112 7.25 -8.48 -6.12
CA SER A 112 6.29 -8.82 -7.18
C SER A 112 6.13 -7.68 -8.18
N SER A 113 6.17 -6.43 -7.73
CA SER A 113 6.19 -5.23 -8.58
C SER A 113 7.43 -5.20 -9.48
N ASP A 114 8.61 -5.53 -8.93
CA ASP A 114 9.86 -5.65 -9.69
C ASP A 114 9.78 -6.76 -10.75
N ALA A 115 9.14 -7.89 -10.43
CA ALA A 115 8.95 -8.98 -11.37
C ALA A 115 8.05 -8.55 -12.54
N ILE A 116 6.96 -7.82 -12.29
CA ILE A 116 6.11 -7.25 -13.34
C ILE A 116 6.91 -6.26 -14.18
N ALA A 117 7.64 -5.34 -13.55
CA ALA A 117 8.43 -4.33 -14.26
C ALA A 117 9.48 -4.98 -15.18
N ASN A 118 10.15 -6.03 -14.73
CA ASN A 118 11.12 -6.77 -15.52
C ASN A 118 10.47 -7.55 -16.68
N ALA A 119 9.32 -8.19 -16.42
CA ALA A 119 8.56 -8.89 -17.47
C ALA A 119 8.07 -7.92 -18.56
N LEU A 120 7.56 -6.75 -18.17
CA LEU A 120 7.12 -5.70 -19.10
C LEU A 120 8.27 -5.15 -19.95
N LYS A 121 9.46 -4.96 -19.37
CA LYS A 121 10.66 -4.54 -20.10
C LYS A 121 11.06 -5.58 -21.16
N GLY A 122 11.01 -6.86 -20.81
CA GLY A 122 11.32 -7.96 -21.73
C GLY A 122 10.30 -8.10 -22.87
N ALA A 123 9.03 -7.80 -22.60
CA ALA A 123 7.93 -7.94 -23.55
C ALA A 123 7.88 -6.85 -24.64
N GLY A 124 8.30 -5.61 -24.33
CA GLY A 124 8.31 -4.52 -25.31
C GLY A 124 6.91 -4.11 -25.78
N ASP A 125 6.79 -3.64 -27.03
CA ASP A 125 5.50 -3.20 -27.62
C ASP A 125 4.82 -4.26 -28.49
N SER A 126 5.58 -5.26 -28.94
CA SER A 126 5.10 -6.36 -29.79
C SER A 126 5.52 -7.71 -29.18
N PRO A 127 4.87 -8.14 -28.07
CA PRO A 127 5.30 -9.32 -27.34
C PRO A 127 4.89 -10.63 -28.01
N THR A 128 5.66 -11.67 -27.78
CA THR A 128 5.26 -13.05 -28.09
C THR A 128 4.25 -13.57 -27.06
N ALA A 129 3.56 -14.68 -27.38
CA ALA A 129 2.64 -15.34 -26.44
C ALA A 129 3.33 -15.71 -25.12
N ASP A 130 4.58 -16.18 -25.17
CA ASP A 130 5.35 -16.54 -23.97
C ASP A 130 5.67 -15.32 -23.10
N GLN A 131 5.96 -14.16 -23.72
CA GLN A 131 6.22 -12.92 -22.99
C GLN A 131 4.96 -12.37 -22.32
N ILE A 132 3.82 -12.46 -23.00
CA ILE A 132 2.50 -12.14 -22.42
C ILE A 132 2.24 -13.04 -21.22
N ALA A 133 2.45 -14.35 -21.36
CA ALA A 133 2.25 -15.32 -20.28
C ALA A 133 3.17 -15.04 -19.07
N ALA A 134 4.42 -14.62 -19.30
CA ALA A 134 5.35 -14.24 -18.24
C ALA A 134 4.86 -13.01 -17.44
N VAL A 135 4.33 -12.00 -18.14
CA VAL A 135 3.75 -10.80 -17.50
C VAL A 135 2.50 -11.18 -16.70
N GLN A 136 1.62 -12.00 -17.28
CA GLN A 136 0.43 -12.51 -16.60
C GLN A 136 0.79 -13.26 -15.32
N ALA A 137 1.78 -14.17 -15.37
CA ALA A 137 2.21 -14.91 -14.20
C ALA A 137 2.76 -14.00 -13.09
N ALA A 138 3.45 -12.92 -13.44
CA ALA A 138 3.94 -11.93 -12.48
C ALA A 138 2.79 -11.13 -11.85
N VAL A 139 1.82 -10.70 -12.66
CA VAL A 139 0.60 -10.01 -12.19
C VAL A 139 -0.22 -10.92 -11.27
N ASP A 140 -0.46 -12.17 -11.66
CA ASP A 140 -1.20 -13.14 -10.85
C ASP A 140 -0.52 -13.38 -9.49
N LYS A 141 0.82 -13.39 -9.47
CA LYS A 141 1.57 -13.49 -8.22
C LYS A 141 1.33 -12.28 -7.33
N GLN A 142 1.31 -11.07 -7.86
CA GLN A 142 1.02 -9.87 -7.07
C GLN A 142 -0.45 -9.84 -6.61
N LEU A 143 -1.39 -10.23 -7.46
CA LEU A 143 -2.82 -10.34 -7.11
C LEU A 143 -3.09 -11.31 -5.95
N ARG A 144 -2.28 -12.36 -5.78
CA ARG A 144 -2.37 -13.24 -4.60
C ARG A 144 -1.93 -12.57 -3.30
N GLN A 145 -1.09 -11.53 -3.36
CA GLN A 145 -0.57 -10.83 -2.19
C GLN A 145 -1.43 -9.62 -1.79
N LEU A 146 -2.02 -8.95 -2.78
CA LEU A 146 -2.73 -7.69 -2.58
C LEU A 146 -3.90 -7.75 -1.58
N PRO A 147 -4.78 -8.78 -1.56
CA PRO A 147 -5.88 -8.82 -0.60
C PRO A 147 -5.43 -8.76 0.87
N ALA A 148 -4.37 -9.51 1.22
CA ALA A 148 -3.81 -9.48 2.57
C ALA A 148 -3.18 -8.11 2.88
N HIS A 149 -2.47 -7.52 1.91
CA HIS A 149 -1.90 -6.19 2.04
C HIS A 149 -2.98 -5.13 2.30
N PHE A 150 -4.06 -5.13 1.50
CA PHE A 150 -5.18 -4.20 1.68
C PHE A 150 -5.89 -4.39 3.01
N ALA A 151 -6.13 -5.62 3.42
CA ALA A 151 -6.74 -5.88 4.72
C ALA A 151 -5.90 -5.26 5.85
N LEU A 152 -4.58 -5.47 5.84
CA LEU A 152 -3.68 -4.89 6.83
C LEU A 152 -3.67 -3.35 6.78
N ALA A 153 -3.52 -2.75 5.59
CA ALA A 153 -3.47 -1.31 5.43
C ALA A 153 -4.80 -0.63 5.80
N ALA A 154 -5.94 -1.24 5.44
CA ALA A 154 -7.27 -0.74 5.76
C ALA A 154 -7.58 -0.86 7.26
N VAL A 155 -7.27 -2.00 7.89
CA VAL A 155 -7.39 -2.17 9.34
C VAL A 155 -6.52 -1.15 10.06
N ALA A 156 -5.26 -0.97 9.63
CA ALA A 156 -4.38 0.03 10.21
C ALA A 156 -5.00 1.44 10.15
N PHE A 157 -5.43 1.87 8.97
CA PHE A 157 -6.01 3.19 8.77
C PHE A 157 -7.28 3.39 9.61
N LEU A 158 -8.24 2.47 9.53
CA LEU A 158 -9.52 2.59 10.23
C LEU A 158 -9.35 2.55 11.75
N CYS A 159 -8.52 1.64 12.26
CA CYS A 159 -8.29 1.50 13.70
C CYS A 159 -7.51 2.69 14.27
N MET A 160 -6.55 3.26 13.53
CA MET A 160 -5.82 4.44 14.01
C MET A 160 -6.69 5.71 13.95
N VAL A 161 -7.55 5.86 12.95
CA VAL A 161 -8.54 6.96 12.93
C VAL A 161 -9.56 6.79 14.07
N ALA A 162 -10.14 5.60 14.26
CA ALA A 162 -11.11 5.36 15.32
C ALA A 162 -10.49 5.50 16.72
N GLY A 163 -9.29 4.95 16.94
CA GLY A 163 -8.60 4.99 18.22
C GLY A 163 -8.17 6.40 18.64
N THR A 164 -7.97 7.31 17.69
CA THR A 164 -7.63 8.72 17.97
C THR A 164 -8.84 9.60 18.28
N THR A 165 -10.06 9.16 17.95
CA THR A 165 -11.32 9.86 18.24
C THR A 165 -12.00 9.47 19.56
N ILE A 166 -11.55 8.38 20.22
CA ILE A 166 -12.15 7.83 21.46
C ILE A 166 -11.31 8.23 22.70
N ALA A 167 -10.49 9.29 22.60
CA ALA A 167 -9.66 9.81 23.68
C ALA A 167 -10.19 11.14 24.22
#